data_AF-A0A662SMM8-F1
#
_entry.id   AF-A0A662SMM8-F1
#
_cell.length_a   1.000
_cell.length_b   1.000
_cell.length_c   1.000
_cell.angle_alpha   90.00
_cell.angle_beta   90.00
_cell.angle_gamma   90.00
#
_symmetry.space_group_name_H-M   'P 1'
#
loop_
_entity.id
_entity.type
_entity.pdbx_description
1 polymer ?
#
loop_
_entity_poly.entity_id
_entity_poly.type
_entity_poly.pdbx_seq_one_letter_code
_entity_poly.pdbx_strand_id
1 'polypeptide(L)'
;MFRAVPTKRFYLYTAKWNRDRLVNALLDFNEVELTDIKDPELKPLKETTELDEFYTKVLLKLKLKLEEIEEIVGKRIRTEDVEGALYITPEDVEKLLKKVDEKIALLRNLLDPKLIEKRRKELEEVNNKLAWLEEEILSSLEPKVRASLRIEEKHARIFEVLSFLEENIDSMEKTIKEIAQNPSKIK
;
A
#
# COMPACT_ATOMS: atom_id res chain seq x y z
N MET A 1 -57.61 33.42 -8.30
CA MET A 1 -58.66 32.61 -8.98
C MET A 1 -58.14 31.19 -9.04
N PHE A 2 -58.57 30.31 -8.12
CA PHE A 2 -58.18 28.90 -8.18
C PHE A 2 -59.13 28.20 -9.15
N ARG A 3 -58.66 27.91 -10.37
CA ARG A 3 -59.38 27.01 -11.28
C ARG A 3 -59.04 25.59 -10.85
N ALA A 4 -60.05 24.77 -10.59
CA ALA A 4 -59.83 23.35 -10.35
C ALA A 4 -59.18 22.73 -11.59
N VAL A 5 -58.08 21.99 -11.39
CA VAL A 5 -57.44 21.23 -12.47
C VAL A 5 -58.30 19.99 -12.73
N PRO A 6 -58.80 19.76 -13.95
CA PRO A 6 -59.60 18.59 -14.25
C PRO A 6 -58.72 17.33 -14.18
N THR A 7 -59.04 16.40 -13.28
CA THR A 7 -58.36 15.11 -13.15
C THR A 7 -59.14 14.01 -13.86
N LYS A 8 -58.44 13.02 -14.43
CA LYS A 8 -59.04 11.86 -15.10
C LYS A 8 -58.55 10.58 -14.46
N ARG A 9 -59.47 9.68 -14.13
CA ARG A 9 -59.14 8.32 -13.66
C ARG A 9 -58.85 7.41 -14.84
N PHE A 10 -57.79 6.63 -14.73
CA PHE A 10 -57.43 5.58 -15.67
C PHE A 10 -56.86 4.38 -14.93
N TYR A 11 -56.98 3.20 -15.53
CA TYR A 11 -56.36 1.99 -15.02
C TYR A 11 -55.02 1.77 -15.71
N LEU A 12 -54.01 1.42 -14.92
CA LEU A 12 -52.68 1.13 -15.40
C LEU A 12 -52.43 -0.38 -15.38
N TYR A 13 -52.35 -0.98 -16.56
CA TYR A 13 -52.03 -2.39 -16.71
C TYR A 13 -50.53 -2.54 -16.97
N THR A 14 -49.84 -3.24 -16.08
CA THR A 14 -48.40 -3.52 -16.21
C THR A 14 -48.12 -5.00 -16.00
N ALA A 15 -47.12 -5.52 -16.72
CA ALA A 15 -46.61 -6.86 -16.47
C ALA A 15 -46.01 -6.94 -15.05
N LYS A 16 -46.18 -8.09 -14.38
CA LYS A 16 -45.76 -8.28 -12.98
C LYS A 16 -44.28 -7.92 -12.73
N TRP A 17 -43.41 -8.24 -13.69
CA TRP A 17 -41.96 -7.98 -13.59
C TRP A 17 -41.57 -6.50 -13.74
N ASN A 18 -42.46 -5.65 -14.27
CA ASN A 18 -42.20 -4.23 -14.51
C ASN A 18 -42.99 -3.30 -13.58
N ARG A 19 -43.77 -3.87 -12.64
CA ARG A 19 -44.71 -3.12 -11.81
C ARG A 19 -44.01 -2.04 -10.99
N ASP A 20 -43.03 -2.44 -10.18
CA ASP A 20 -42.42 -1.53 -9.20
C ASP A 20 -41.61 -0.43 -9.90
N ARG A 21 -40.94 -0.75 -11.01
CA ARG A 21 -40.22 0.22 -11.85
C ARG A 21 -41.16 1.30 -12.41
N LEU A 22 -42.32 0.90 -12.92
CA LEU A 22 -43.24 1.81 -13.58
C LEU A 22 -44.04 2.64 -12.56
N VAL A 23 -44.39 2.05 -11.41
CA VAL A 23 -45.02 2.78 -10.29
C VAL A 23 -44.08 3.85 -9.74
N ASN A 24 -42.81 3.53 -9.49
CA ASN A 24 -41.85 4.49 -8.96
C ASN A 24 -41.63 5.66 -9.93
N ALA A 25 -41.47 5.38 -11.22
CA ALA A 25 -41.33 6.44 -12.24
C ALA A 25 -42.56 7.36 -12.33
N LEU A 26 -43.75 6.83 -12.07
CA LEU A 26 -44.99 7.63 -12.05
C LEU A 26 -45.11 8.48 -10.79
N LEU A 27 -44.67 7.97 -9.63
CA LEU A 27 -44.61 8.73 -8.39
C LEU A 27 -43.57 9.86 -8.48
N ASP A 28 -42.42 9.61 -9.11
CA ASP A 28 -41.39 10.64 -9.35
C ASP A 28 -41.89 11.77 -10.26
N PHE A 29 -42.81 11.46 -11.18
CA PHE A 29 -43.45 12.45 -12.06
C PHE A 29 -44.42 13.37 -11.29
N ASN A 30 -44.86 12.96 -10.09
CA ASN A 30 -45.61 13.75 -9.10
C ASN A 30 -46.94 14.38 -9.59
N GLU A 31 -47.50 13.88 -10.70
CA GLU A 31 -48.80 14.31 -11.28
C GLU A 31 -49.90 13.24 -11.13
N VAL A 32 -49.60 12.12 -10.47
CA VAL A 32 -50.49 10.95 -10.38
C VAL A 32 -50.74 10.59 -8.93
N GLU A 33 -52.01 10.44 -8.57
CA GLU A 33 -52.44 9.90 -7.27
C GLU A 33 -52.86 8.44 -7.41
N LEU A 34 -52.27 7.55 -6.61
CA LEU A 34 -52.66 6.15 -6.54
C LEU A 34 -53.83 5.99 -5.57
N THR A 35 -54.89 5.32 -6.03
CA THR A 35 -56.08 5.04 -5.21
C THR A 35 -56.36 3.54 -5.17
N ASP A 36 -56.76 3.03 -4.01
CA ASP A 36 -57.15 1.63 -3.84
C ASP A 36 -58.28 1.24 -4.79
N ILE A 37 -58.06 0.18 -5.57
CA ILE A 37 -59.08 -0.37 -6.46
C ILE A 37 -60.04 -1.21 -5.62
N LYS A 38 -61.27 -0.73 -5.45
CA LYS A 38 -62.38 -1.48 -4.81
C LYS A 38 -63.14 -2.32 -5.83
N ASP A 39 -62.43 -3.18 -6.57
CA ASP A 39 -63.05 -4.09 -7.55
C ASP A 39 -63.12 -5.51 -6.96
N PRO A 40 -64.33 -6.09 -6.77
CA PRO A 40 -64.49 -7.43 -6.20
C PRO A 40 -63.96 -8.56 -7.09
N GLU A 41 -63.69 -8.34 -8.38
CA GLU A 41 -63.15 -9.37 -9.29
C GLU A 41 -61.61 -9.47 -9.25
N LEU A 42 -60.94 -8.47 -8.69
CA LEU A 42 -59.48 -8.47 -8.57
C LEU A 42 -59.05 -9.17 -7.29
N LYS A 43 -58.19 -10.19 -7.43
CA LYS A 43 -57.60 -10.85 -6.26
C LYS A 43 -56.75 -9.84 -5.47
N PRO A 44 -56.97 -9.67 -4.15
CA PRO A 44 -56.09 -8.85 -3.33
C PRO A 44 -54.67 -9.40 -3.42
N LEU A 45 -53.70 -8.49 -3.52
CA LEU A 45 -52.29 -8.84 -3.44
C LEU A 45 -52.05 -9.52 -2.09
N LYS A 46 -51.49 -10.73 -2.09
CA LYS A 46 -50.94 -11.32 -0.88
C LYS A 46 -49.87 -10.36 -0.36
N GLU A 47 -50.05 -9.86 0.85
CA GLU A 47 -49.04 -9.04 1.55
C GLU A 47 -47.72 -9.81 1.53
N THR A 48 -46.70 -9.26 0.88
CA THR A 48 -45.37 -9.85 0.81
C THR A 48 -44.55 -9.41 2.02
N THR A 49 -45.00 -9.80 3.22
CA THR A 49 -44.34 -9.49 4.50
C THR A 49 -42.88 -9.98 4.51
N GLU A 50 -42.59 -11.08 3.82
CA GLU A 50 -41.26 -11.68 3.72
C GLU A 50 -40.23 -10.82 2.96
N LEU A 51 -40.68 -10.05 1.96
CA LEU A 51 -39.81 -9.16 1.17
C LEU A 51 -39.36 -7.96 2.01
N ASP A 52 -40.27 -7.34 2.77
CA ASP A 52 -39.95 -6.19 3.62
C ASP A 52 -39.00 -6.55 4.76
N GLU A 53 -39.18 -7.71 5.41
CA GLU A 53 -38.23 -8.18 6.43
C GLU A 53 -36.83 -8.39 5.86
N PHE A 54 -36.74 -8.96 4.66
CA PHE A 54 -35.46 -9.22 4.00
C PHE A 54 -34.75 -7.91 3.61
N TYR A 55 -35.46 -6.98 2.97
CA TYR A 55 -34.91 -5.66 2.63
C TYR A 55 -34.45 -4.90 3.88
N THR A 56 -35.24 -4.94 4.95
CA THR A 56 -34.90 -4.30 6.23
C THR A 56 -33.62 -4.89 6.84
N LYS A 57 -33.46 -6.22 6.81
CA LYS A 57 -32.23 -6.89 7.27
C LYS A 57 -31.00 -6.50 6.46
N VAL A 58 -31.15 -6.41 5.14
CA VAL A 58 -30.04 -6.04 4.23
C VAL A 58 -29.62 -4.59 4.44
N LEU A 59 -30.57 -3.66 4.58
CA LEU A 59 -30.31 -2.25 4.90
C LEU A 59 -29.60 -2.09 6.25
N LEU A 60 -30.01 -2.86 7.26
CA LEU A 60 -29.40 -2.81 8.58
C LEU A 60 -27.95 -3.32 8.57
N LYS A 61 -27.66 -4.39 7.82
CA LYS A 61 -26.28 -4.88 7.60
C LYS A 61 -25.40 -3.84 6.90
N LEU A 62 -25.92 -3.19 5.85
CA LEU A 62 -25.21 -2.13 5.14
C LEU A 62 -24.87 -0.96 6.05
N LYS A 63 -25.83 -0.51 6.87
CA LYS A 63 -25.63 0.57 7.82
C LYS A 63 -24.51 0.26 8.81
N LEU A 64 -24.56 -0.92 9.44
CA LEU A 64 -23.53 -1.36 10.39
C LEU A 64 -22.13 -1.42 9.74
N LYS A 65 -22.04 -1.85 8.47
CA LYS A 65 -20.77 -1.87 7.75
C LYS A 65 -20.25 -0.50 7.39
N LEU A 66 -21.12 0.45 7.05
CA LEU A 66 -20.71 1.83 6.85
C LEU A 66 -20.14 2.43 8.14
N GLU A 67 -20.80 2.22 9.28
CA GLU A 67 -20.31 2.67 10.59
C GLU A 67 -18.93 2.07 10.92
N GLU A 68 -18.72 0.77 10.66
CA GLU A 68 -17.43 0.10 10.84
C GLU A 68 -16.32 0.69 9.95
N ILE A 69 -16.64 1.05 8.70
CA ILE A 69 -15.69 1.71 7.79
C ILE A 69 -15.37 3.12 8.26
N GLU A 70 -16.37 3.89 8.68
CA GLU A 70 -16.18 5.25 9.20
C GLU A 70 -15.27 5.26 10.44
N GLU A 71 -15.42 4.27 11.33
CA GLU A 71 -14.56 4.10 12.49
C GLU A 71 -13.10 3.81 12.10
N ILE A 72 -12.89 2.95 11.09
CA ILE A 72 -11.54 2.59 10.62
C ILE A 72 -10.88 3.74 9.85
N VAL A 73 -11.63 4.44 8.99
CA VAL A 73 -11.10 5.46 8.08
C VAL A 73 -11.09 6.85 8.71
N GLY A 74 -11.88 7.09 9.77
CA GLY A 74 -11.98 8.37 10.46
C GLY A 74 -12.66 9.47 9.64
N LYS A 75 -13.36 9.12 8.55
CA LYS A 75 -14.09 10.04 7.69
C LYS A 75 -15.54 9.61 7.57
N ARG A 76 -16.43 10.58 7.79
CA ARG A 76 -17.88 10.39 7.60
C ARG A 76 -18.21 10.35 6.12
N ILE A 77 -18.91 9.32 5.69
CA ILE A 77 -19.37 9.13 4.31
C ILE A 77 -20.60 10.02 4.11
N ARG A 78 -20.57 10.91 3.12
CA ARG A 78 -21.73 11.77 2.82
C ARG A 78 -22.68 11.03 1.88
N THR A 79 -23.96 11.34 1.98
CA THR A 79 -24.99 10.79 1.08
C THR A 79 -24.74 11.17 -0.39
N GLU A 80 -24.10 12.31 -0.62
CA GLU A 80 -23.63 12.82 -1.92
C GLU A 80 -22.61 11.87 -2.57
N ASP A 81 -21.81 11.14 -1.79
CA ASP A 81 -20.80 10.19 -2.28
C ASP A 81 -21.45 8.90 -2.83
N VAL A 82 -22.78 8.75 -2.68
CA VAL A 82 -23.56 7.54 -2.93
C VAL A 82 -24.60 7.75 -4.04
N GLU A 83 -24.59 8.89 -4.74
CA GLU A 83 -25.58 9.28 -5.78
C GLU A 83 -25.70 8.33 -7.00
N GLY A 84 -24.94 7.23 -7.04
CA GLY A 84 -25.08 6.16 -8.05
C GLY A 84 -25.74 4.86 -7.55
N ALA A 85 -26.13 4.75 -6.28
CA ALA A 85 -26.58 3.48 -5.67
C ALA A 85 -28.07 3.15 -5.88
N LEU A 86 -28.79 3.87 -6.74
CA LEU A 86 -30.25 3.76 -6.92
C LEU A 86 -30.72 2.41 -7.52
N TYR A 87 -29.83 1.47 -7.83
CA TYR A 87 -30.17 0.23 -8.55
C TYR A 87 -29.38 -1.00 -8.09
N ILE A 88 -29.22 -1.21 -6.77
CA ILE A 88 -28.53 -2.40 -6.24
C ILE A 88 -29.56 -3.44 -5.79
N THR A 89 -29.50 -4.66 -6.34
CA THR A 89 -30.33 -5.78 -5.86
C THR A 89 -29.79 -6.33 -4.54
N PRO A 90 -30.60 -6.98 -3.70
CA PRO A 90 -30.12 -7.57 -2.45
C PRO A 90 -28.95 -8.56 -2.63
N GLU A 91 -28.93 -9.32 -3.73
CA GLU A 91 -27.83 -10.25 -4.05
C GLU A 91 -26.52 -9.50 -4.34
N ASP A 92 -26.61 -8.34 -5.00
CA ASP A 92 -25.44 -7.50 -5.27
C ASP A 92 -24.93 -6.84 -3.97
N VAL A 93 -25.84 -6.48 -3.05
CA VAL A 93 -25.48 -6.02 -1.71
C VAL A 93 -24.68 -7.08 -0.95
N GLU A 94 -25.11 -8.35 -0.96
CA GLU A 94 -24.37 -9.41 -0.26
C GLU A 94 -22.97 -9.65 -0.83
N LYS A 95 -22.81 -9.56 -2.15
CA LYS A 95 -21.48 -9.65 -2.80
C LYS A 95 -20.59 -8.48 -2.41
N LEU A 96 -21.15 -7.26 -2.34
CA LEU A 96 -20.42 -6.07 -1.90
C LEU A 96 -20.00 -6.18 -0.43
N LEU A 97 -20.92 -6.63 0.45
CA LEU A 97 -20.63 -6.85 1.87
C LEU A 97 -19.45 -7.81 2.07
N LYS A 98 -19.40 -8.93 1.34
CA LYS A 98 -18.26 -9.88 1.41
C LYS A 98 -16.93 -9.24 1.02
N LYS A 99 -16.90 -8.48 -0.08
CA LYS A 99 -15.68 -7.77 -0.53
C LYS A 99 -15.24 -6.70 0.48
N VAL A 100 -16.20 -6.03 1.11
CA VAL A 100 -15.95 -5.05 2.17
C VAL A 100 -15.33 -5.75 3.38
N ASP A 101 -15.86 -6.89 3.80
CA ASP A 101 -15.34 -7.67 4.93
C ASP A 101 -13.88 -8.10 4.73
N GLU A 102 -13.54 -8.60 3.54
CA GLU A 102 -12.16 -8.95 3.19
C GLU A 102 -11.21 -7.75 3.30
N LYS A 103 -11.65 -6.58 2.80
CA LYS A 103 -10.85 -5.35 2.87
C LYS A 103 -10.72 -4.81 4.29
N ILE A 104 -11.80 -4.86 5.08
CA ILE A 104 -11.77 -4.46 6.51
C ILE A 104 -10.82 -5.36 7.30
N ALA A 105 -10.84 -6.67 7.05
CA ALA A 105 -9.93 -7.61 7.71
C ALA A 105 -8.46 -7.30 7.39
N LEU A 106 -8.15 -6.97 6.14
CA LEU A 106 -6.80 -6.54 5.74
C LEU A 106 -6.39 -5.24 6.43
N LEU A 107 -7.27 -4.24 6.48
CA LEU A 107 -6.99 -2.97 7.17
C LEU A 107 -6.75 -3.17 8.66
N ARG A 108 -7.55 -4.01 9.33
CA ARG A 108 -7.35 -4.35 10.75
C ARG A 108 -6.01 -5.04 11.00
N ASN A 109 -5.60 -5.96 10.13
CA ASN A 109 -4.31 -6.64 10.26
C ASN A 109 -3.12 -5.68 10.06
N LEU A 110 -3.26 -4.68 9.19
CA LEU A 110 -2.23 -3.65 9.00
C LEU A 110 -2.14 -2.66 10.17
N LEU A 111 -3.26 -2.42 10.84
CA LEU A 111 -3.36 -1.52 11.98
C LEU A 111 -3.18 -2.22 13.34
N ASP A 112 -3.02 -3.55 13.38
CA ASP A 112 -2.85 -4.29 14.63
C ASP A 112 -1.53 -3.87 15.33
N PRO A 113 -1.62 -3.13 16.45
CA PRO A 113 -0.44 -2.62 17.14
C PRO A 113 0.49 -3.74 17.60
N LYS A 114 -0.05 -4.91 17.94
CA LYS A 114 0.75 -6.06 18.39
C LYS A 114 1.59 -6.64 17.26
N LEU A 115 1.04 -6.68 16.05
CA LEU A 115 1.72 -7.18 14.85
C LEU A 115 2.81 -6.20 14.41
N ILE A 116 2.55 -4.90 14.48
CA ILE A 116 3.54 -3.84 14.26
C ILE A 116 4.68 -3.95 15.28
N GLU A 117 4.35 -4.13 16.56
CA GLU A 117 5.36 -4.22 17.62
C GLU A 117 6.19 -5.50 17.53
N LYS A 118 5.57 -6.63 17.15
CA LYS A 118 6.28 -7.88 16.87
C LYS A 118 7.27 -7.71 15.70
N ARG A 119 6.82 -7.13 14.59
CA ARG A 119 7.67 -6.82 13.42
C ARG A 119 8.82 -5.88 13.78
N ARG A 120 8.57 -4.90 14.66
CA ARG A 120 9.59 -3.97 15.15
C ARG A 120 10.68 -4.69 15.95
N LYS A 121 10.30 -5.61 16.86
CA LYS A 121 11.25 -6.43 17.61
C LYS A 121 12.08 -7.35 16.71
N GLU A 122 11.45 -8.01 15.74
CA GLU A 122 12.16 -8.85 14.76
C GLU A 122 13.20 -8.04 13.97
N LEU A 123 12.86 -6.82 13.55
CA LEU A 123 13.78 -5.90 12.87
C LEU A 123 14.96 -5.49 13.77
N GLU A 124 14.68 -5.19 15.04
CA GLU A 124 15.71 -4.80 16.01
C GLU A 124 16.70 -5.94 16.27
N GLU A 125 16.22 -7.18 16.37
CA GLU A 125 17.09 -8.37 16.48
C GLU A 125 17.97 -8.57 15.25
N VAL A 126 17.43 -8.39 14.03
CA VAL A 126 18.21 -8.50 12.80
C VAL A 126 19.28 -7.40 12.74
N ASN A 127 18.93 -6.17 13.13
CA ASN A 127 19.87 -5.06 13.13
C ASN A 127 21.02 -5.27 14.11
N ASN A 128 20.73 -5.82 15.30
CA ASN A 128 21.76 -6.18 16.28
C ASN A 128 22.70 -7.28 15.75
N LYS A 129 22.17 -8.28 15.03
CA LYS A 129 23.00 -9.32 14.39
C LYS A 129 23.88 -8.74 13.28
N LEU A 130 23.38 -7.80 12.49
CA LEU A 130 24.16 -7.13 11.47
C LEU A 130 25.29 -6.30 12.07
N ALA A 131 25.01 -5.53 13.12
CA ALA A 131 26.05 -4.75 13.82
C ALA A 131 27.15 -5.63 14.41
N TRP A 132 26.78 -6.77 15.00
CA TRP A 132 27.75 -7.74 15.52
C TRP A 132 28.62 -8.35 14.41
N LEU A 133 28.03 -8.73 13.27
CA LEU A 133 28.77 -9.25 12.12
C LEU A 133 29.70 -8.19 11.50
N GLU A 134 29.27 -6.93 11.45
CA GLU A 134 30.08 -5.81 10.97
C GLU A 134 31.32 -5.61 11.86
N GLU A 135 31.15 -5.67 13.18
CA GLU A 135 32.25 -5.57 14.15
C GLU A 135 33.20 -6.79 14.06
N GLU A 136 32.67 -7.99 13.84
CA GLU A 136 33.47 -9.19 13.62
C GLU A 136 34.31 -9.12 12.33
N ILE A 137 33.72 -8.60 11.25
CA ILE A 137 34.42 -8.37 9.98
C ILE A 137 35.52 -7.31 10.14
N LEU A 138 35.21 -6.18 10.78
CA LEU A 138 36.17 -5.09 11.00
C LEU A 138 37.35 -5.56 11.87
N SER A 139 37.08 -6.23 12.99
CA SER A 139 38.11 -6.77 13.89
C SER A 139 39.00 -7.82 13.20
N SER A 140 38.46 -8.59 12.25
CA SER A 140 39.22 -9.54 11.44
C SER A 140 40.07 -8.87 10.35
N LEU A 141 39.60 -7.77 9.77
CA LEU A 141 40.28 -7.06 8.67
C LEU A 141 41.34 -6.07 9.16
N GLU A 142 41.11 -5.36 10.27
CA GLU A 142 42.06 -4.40 10.84
C GLU A 142 43.51 -4.93 10.97
N PRO A 143 43.77 -6.12 11.54
CA PRO A 143 45.13 -6.62 11.67
C PRO A 143 45.77 -6.92 10.30
N LYS A 144 44.99 -7.32 9.29
CA LYS A 144 45.49 -7.56 7.93
C LYS A 144 45.89 -6.27 7.23
N VAL A 145 45.09 -5.22 7.38
CA VAL A 145 45.40 -3.88 6.83
C VAL A 145 46.62 -3.27 7.52
N ARG A 146 46.74 -3.41 8.85
CA ARG A 146 47.95 -2.95 9.56
C ARG A 146 49.20 -3.72 9.13
N ALA A 147 49.07 -5.02 8.84
CA ALA A 147 50.18 -5.82 8.34
C ALA A 147 50.62 -5.40 6.93
N SER A 148 49.68 -5.08 6.03
CA SER A 148 50.02 -4.63 4.67
C SER A 148 50.76 -3.28 4.67
N LEU A 149 50.32 -2.31 5.49
CA LEU A 149 51.00 -1.01 5.62
C LEU A 149 52.45 -1.16 6.08
N ARG A 150 52.71 -2.04 7.06
CA ARG A 150 54.09 -2.32 7.52
C ARG A 150 54.97 -2.96 6.44
N ILE A 151 54.38 -3.74 5.54
CA ILE A 151 55.12 -4.34 4.41
C ILE A 151 55.46 -3.26 3.38
N GLU A 152 54.53 -2.36 3.07
CA GLU A 152 54.77 -1.22 2.18
C GLU A 152 55.89 -0.31 2.71
N GLU A 153 55.89 0.02 4.01
CA GLU A 153 56.96 0.80 4.63
C GLU A 153 58.34 0.11 4.51
N LYS A 154 58.39 -1.22 4.69
CA LYS A 154 59.62 -1.99 4.52
C LYS A 154 60.08 -2.02 3.06
N HIS A 155 59.16 -2.18 2.11
CA HIS A 155 59.48 -2.14 0.68
C HIS A 155 60.02 -0.77 0.25
N ALA A 156 59.41 0.32 0.71
CA ALA A 156 59.89 1.68 0.44
C ALA A 156 61.33 1.86 0.92
N ARG A 157 61.64 1.39 2.13
CA ARG A 157 62.99 1.47 2.69
C ARG A 157 64.02 0.61 1.95
N ILE A 158 63.63 -0.56 1.44
CA ILE A 158 64.50 -1.37 0.58
C ILE A 158 64.79 -0.62 -0.72
N PHE A 159 63.78 0.02 -1.30
CA PHE A 159 63.94 0.81 -2.52
C PHE A 159 64.90 1.98 -2.33
N GLU A 160 64.77 2.74 -1.22
CA GLU A 160 65.70 3.82 -0.87
C GLU A 160 67.16 3.33 -0.76
N VAL A 161 67.37 2.18 -0.11
CA VAL A 161 68.71 1.59 0.03
C VAL A 161 69.26 1.16 -1.33
N LEU A 162 68.43 0.58 -2.20
CA LEU A 162 68.86 0.18 -3.55
C LEU A 162 69.24 1.40 -4.39
N SER A 163 68.44 2.46 -4.38
CA SER A 163 68.76 3.69 -5.09
C SER A 163 70.05 4.34 -4.57
N PHE A 164 70.27 4.34 -3.25
CA PHE A 164 71.52 4.83 -2.67
C PHE A 164 72.73 3.99 -3.12
N LEU A 165 72.58 2.66 -3.18
CA LEU A 165 73.66 1.78 -3.66
C LEU A 165 73.95 1.99 -5.15
N GLU A 166 72.93 2.18 -5.99
CA GLU A 166 73.09 2.53 -7.41
C GLU A 166 73.87 3.84 -7.57
N GLU A 167 73.51 4.89 -6.83
CA GLU A 167 74.24 6.18 -6.87
C GLU A 167 75.71 6.02 -6.49
N ASN A 168 76.00 5.20 -5.47
CA ASN A 168 77.37 4.92 -5.06
C ASN A 168 78.15 4.13 -6.12
N ILE A 169 77.51 3.14 -6.76
CA ILE A 169 78.12 2.37 -7.86
C ILE A 169 78.44 3.32 -9.02
N ASP A 170 77.49 4.15 -9.43
CA ASP A 170 77.69 5.15 -10.49
C ASP A 170 78.82 6.13 -10.15
N SER A 171 78.89 6.56 -8.90
CA SER A 171 79.98 7.40 -8.42
C SER A 171 81.33 6.66 -8.48
N MET A 172 81.39 5.42 -8.02
CA MET A 172 82.60 4.61 -8.07
C MET A 172 83.05 4.35 -9.51
N GLU A 173 82.14 4.05 -10.42
CA GLU A 173 82.44 3.88 -11.84
C GLU A 173 83.01 5.15 -12.48
N LYS A 174 82.46 6.33 -12.13
CA LYS A 174 83.03 7.62 -12.55
C LYS A 174 84.45 7.79 -12.04
N THR A 175 84.69 7.54 -10.75
CA THR A 175 86.03 7.65 -10.15
C THR A 175 87.02 6.66 -10.80
N ILE A 176 86.61 5.42 -11.08
CA ILE A 176 87.44 4.42 -11.77
C ILE A 176 87.77 4.87 -13.19
N LYS A 177 86.80 5.41 -13.94
CA LYS A 177 87.04 5.97 -15.29
C LYS A 177 88.01 7.15 -15.25
N GLU A 178 87.89 8.04 -14.27
CA GLU A 178 88.82 9.17 -14.08
C GLU A 178 90.25 8.70 -13.76
N ILE A 179 90.40 7.69 -12.90
CA ILE A 179 91.68 7.06 -12.58
C ILE A 179 92.31 6.41 -13.81
N ALA A 180 91.52 5.67 -14.60
CA ALA A 180 91.99 5.01 -15.81
C ALA A 180 92.44 6.01 -16.89
N GLN A 181 91.80 7.18 -16.97
CA GLN A 181 92.14 8.23 -17.93
C GLN A 181 93.34 9.09 -17.50
N ASN A 182 93.64 9.20 -16.20
CA ASN A 182 94.75 10.01 -15.66
C ASN A 182 95.63 9.23 -14.65
N PRO A 183 96.31 8.15 -15.06
CA PRO A 183 97.10 7.31 -14.14
C PRO A 183 98.26 8.04 -13.46
N SER A 184 98.72 9.17 -14.02
CA SER A 184 99.83 9.98 -13.50
C SER A 184 99.47 10.89 -12.31
N LYS A 185 98.19 11.04 -11.97
CA LYS A 185 97.72 11.82 -10.81
C LYS A 185 97.74 11.03 -9.49
N ILE A 186 98.03 9.74 -9.53
CA ILE A 186 98.08 8.85 -8.36
C ILE A 186 99.55 8.61 -8.05
N LYS A 187 100.07 9.31 -7.04
CA LYS A 187 101.37 9.06 -6.41
C LYS A 187 101.16 8.81 -4.93
#